data_AF-A0AAN6QJ83-F1
#
_entry.id   AF-A0AAN6QJ83-F1
#
_cell.length_a   1.000
_cell.length_b   1.000
_cell.length_c   1.000
_cell.angle_alpha   90.00
_cell.angle_beta   90.00
_cell.angle_gamma   90.00
#
_symmetry.space_group_name_H-M   'P 1'
#
loop_
_entity.id
_entity.type
_entity.pdbx_description
1 polymer ?
#
loop_
_entity_poly.entity_id
_entity_poly.type
_entity_poly.pdbx_seq_one_letter_code
_entity_poly.pdbx_strand_id
1 'polypeptide(L)'
;MGFTYYSGPSSNFPPMSQWKSFEEIFNINKPAMFATGDTGEDIGRIWNAVLECAKIGVEERVIFAIIMQESTGNVGVQTTYNGDGHATAGLMQADGSPGFPGQHGLSQDQITSMVRAGTNHFKQNLIQFGNADNADTIYKALRAYNSGSVDASNLSNGLGATDSYVSDIANRLLGRTP
;
A
#
# COMPACT_ATOMS: atom_id res chain seq x y z
N MET A 1 18.23 9.64 6.29
CA MET A 1 18.56 9.37 4.87
C MET A 1 17.35 9.75 4.04
N GLY A 2 17.54 10.44 2.91
CA GLY A 2 16.44 10.81 2.02
C GLY A 2 15.97 9.63 1.16
N PHE A 3 14.95 9.87 0.32
CA PHE A 3 14.49 8.92 -0.68
C PHE A 3 15.63 8.51 -1.63
N THR A 4 15.66 7.23 -1.99
CA THR A 4 16.58 6.67 -3.00
C THR A 4 15.73 6.14 -4.14
N TYR A 5 16.03 6.54 -5.37
CA TYR A 5 15.37 5.97 -6.54
C TYR A 5 15.94 4.58 -6.83
N TYR A 6 15.10 3.55 -6.76
CA TYR A 6 15.42 2.18 -7.15
C TYR A 6 14.80 1.87 -8.51
N SER A 7 15.52 1.12 -9.35
CA SER A 7 15.03 0.72 -10.68
C SER A 7 15.60 -0.58 -11.20
N GLY A 8 14.98 -1.14 -12.23
CA GLY A 8 15.34 -2.43 -12.81
C GLY A 8 14.61 -3.60 -12.15
N PRO A 9 15.18 -4.81 -12.15
CA PRO A 9 14.54 -5.98 -11.57
C PRO A 9 14.45 -5.88 -10.04
N SER A 10 13.61 -6.73 -9.43
CA SER A 10 13.43 -6.82 -7.97
C SER A 10 14.74 -6.91 -7.16
N SER A 11 15.78 -7.54 -7.71
CA SER A 11 17.10 -7.66 -7.08
C SER A 11 17.82 -6.32 -6.83
N ASN A 12 17.38 -5.25 -7.48
CA ASN A 12 17.92 -3.90 -7.28
C ASN A 12 17.24 -3.14 -6.14
N PHE A 13 16.17 -3.70 -5.56
CA PHE A 13 15.42 -3.11 -4.46
C PHE A 13 15.90 -3.70 -3.12
N PRO A 14 15.70 -2.98 -2.00
CA PRO A 14 16.13 -3.44 -0.68
C PRO A 14 15.53 -4.79 -0.28
N PRO A 15 16.32 -5.75 0.23
CA PRO A 15 15.77 -7.01 0.73
C PRO A 15 14.96 -6.79 2.01
N MET A 16 14.06 -7.73 2.32
CA MET A 16 13.21 -7.71 3.53
C MET A 16 13.97 -7.54 4.84
N SER A 17 15.22 -8.00 4.90
CA SER A 17 16.09 -7.84 6.08
C SER A 17 16.47 -6.40 6.38
N GLN A 18 16.31 -5.48 5.41
CA GLN A 18 16.49 -4.04 5.62
C GLN A 18 15.19 -3.32 5.94
N TRP A 19 14.04 -3.94 5.71
CA TRP A 19 12.76 -3.31 5.98
C TRP A 19 12.58 -3.11 7.48
N LYS A 20 12.10 -1.92 7.82
CA LYS A 20 11.81 -1.54 9.20
C LYS A 20 10.63 -2.35 9.74
N SER A 21 10.50 -2.39 11.06
CA SER A 21 9.32 -2.98 11.68
C SER A 21 8.05 -2.21 11.30
N PHE A 22 6.89 -2.88 11.36
CA PHE A 22 5.60 -2.23 11.16
C PHE A 22 5.41 -1.04 12.12
N GLU A 23 5.80 -1.22 13.38
CA GLU A 23 5.76 -0.16 14.38
C GLU A 23 6.59 1.08 13.98
N GLU A 24 7.84 0.88 13.54
CA GLU A 24 8.70 1.99 13.09
C GLU A 24 8.08 2.75 11.91
N ILE A 25 7.67 2.03 10.85
CA ILE A 25 7.12 2.70 9.65
C ILE A 25 5.78 3.37 9.94
N PHE A 26 4.95 2.77 10.79
CA PHE A 26 3.67 3.36 11.17
C PHE A 26 3.85 4.64 11.97
N ASN A 27 4.71 4.62 12.99
CA ASN A 27 4.97 5.77 13.84
C ASN A 27 5.57 6.95 13.06
N ILE A 28 6.48 6.68 12.12
CA ILE A 28 7.08 7.72 11.26
C ILE A 28 6.05 8.40 10.36
N ASN A 29 5.01 7.68 9.92
CA ASN A 29 3.98 8.21 9.01
C ASN A 29 2.79 8.87 9.71
N LYS A 30 2.67 8.77 11.05
CA LYS A 30 1.58 9.41 11.82
C LYS A 30 1.38 10.90 11.51
N PRO A 31 2.43 11.74 11.44
CA PRO A 31 2.24 13.17 11.12
C PRO A 31 1.58 13.40 9.75
N ALA A 32 1.88 12.56 8.76
CA ALA A 32 1.27 12.65 7.44
C ALA A 32 -0.21 12.25 7.47
N MET A 33 -0.57 11.20 8.21
CA MET A 33 -1.98 10.81 8.41
C MET A 33 -2.75 11.90 9.18
N PHE A 34 -2.18 12.50 10.23
CA PHE A 34 -2.87 13.63 10.90
C PHE A 34 -3.08 14.83 9.95
N ALA A 35 -2.16 15.07 9.02
CA ALA A 35 -2.28 16.15 8.05
C ALA A 35 -3.42 15.96 7.03
N THR A 36 -3.99 14.75 6.91
CA THR A 36 -5.15 14.49 6.04
C THR A 36 -6.49 14.87 6.70
N GLY A 37 -6.47 15.21 8.00
CA GLY A 37 -7.68 15.43 8.80
C GLY A 37 -8.09 14.23 9.64
N ASP A 38 -7.37 13.10 9.54
CA ASP A 38 -7.65 11.89 10.31
C ASP A 38 -7.51 12.13 11.82
N THR A 39 -8.45 11.57 12.57
CA THR A 39 -8.41 11.61 14.03
C THR A 39 -7.38 10.61 14.57
N GLY A 40 -7.00 10.78 15.84
CA GLY A 40 -6.17 9.77 16.52
C GLY A 40 -6.85 8.39 16.56
N GLU A 41 -8.18 8.34 16.59
CA GLU A 41 -8.94 7.09 16.52
C GLU A 41 -8.88 6.46 15.13
N ASP A 42 -9.01 7.24 14.06
CA ASP A 42 -8.89 6.74 12.68
C ASP A 42 -7.53 6.09 12.47
N ILE A 43 -6.46 6.78 12.87
CA ILE A 43 -5.08 6.27 12.80
C ILE A 43 -4.95 4.98 13.62
N GLY A 44 -5.43 4.96 14.86
CA GLY A 44 -5.42 3.74 15.69
C GLY A 44 -6.21 2.58 15.06
N ARG A 45 -7.32 2.88 14.38
CA ARG A 45 -8.13 1.88 13.67
C ARG A 45 -7.47 1.37 12.40
N ILE A 46 -6.68 2.18 11.70
CA ILE A 46 -5.83 1.75 10.57
C ILE A 46 -4.82 0.70 11.07
N TRP A 47 -4.14 0.96 12.20
CA TRP A 47 -3.22 -0.02 12.80
C TRP A 47 -3.90 -1.38 13.04
N ASN A 48 -5.06 -1.37 13.70
CA ASN A 48 -5.83 -2.57 13.98
C ASN A 48 -6.29 -3.29 12.70
N ALA A 49 -6.76 -2.53 11.71
CA ALA A 49 -7.22 -3.06 10.44
C ALA A 49 -6.10 -3.73 9.64
N VAL A 50 -4.90 -3.12 9.63
CA VAL A 50 -3.71 -3.71 9.01
C VAL A 50 -3.35 -5.05 9.66
N LEU A 51 -3.27 -5.10 11.00
CA LEU A 51 -2.95 -6.34 11.71
C LEU A 51 -4.02 -7.43 11.53
N GLU A 52 -5.30 -7.03 11.49
CA GLU A 52 -6.40 -7.97 11.23
C GLU A 52 -6.31 -8.53 9.80
N CYS A 53 -6.10 -7.67 8.81
CA CYS A 53 -6.05 -8.10 7.41
C CYS A 53 -4.78 -8.88 7.08
N ALA A 54 -3.67 -8.64 7.78
CA ALA A 54 -2.43 -9.40 7.61
C ALA A 54 -2.63 -10.92 7.83
N LYS A 55 -3.62 -11.30 8.65
CA LYS A 55 -3.98 -12.71 8.92
C LYS A 55 -4.37 -13.50 7.67
N ILE A 56 -4.70 -12.86 6.55
CA ILE A 56 -4.96 -13.54 5.27
C ILE A 56 -3.69 -13.92 4.50
N GLY A 57 -2.52 -13.74 5.12
CA GLY A 57 -1.21 -14.10 4.57
C GLY A 57 -0.64 -13.01 3.66
N VAL A 58 -0.82 -11.74 4.03
CA VAL A 58 -0.15 -10.59 3.44
C VAL A 58 0.61 -9.89 4.56
N GLU A 59 1.88 -9.56 4.35
CA GLU A 59 2.69 -8.92 5.37
C GLU A 59 2.17 -7.51 5.73
N GLU A 60 2.02 -7.23 7.03
CA GLU A 60 1.45 -6.00 7.56
C GLU A 60 2.19 -4.73 7.10
N ARG A 61 3.52 -4.82 6.94
CA ARG A 61 4.35 -3.70 6.47
C ARG A 61 3.99 -3.29 5.05
N VAL A 62 3.70 -4.28 4.21
CA VAL A 62 3.34 -4.07 2.80
C VAL A 62 1.94 -3.49 2.69
N ILE A 63 0.97 -4.00 3.47
CA ILE A 63 -0.39 -3.44 3.52
C ILE A 63 -0.31 -1.96 3.88
N PHE A 64 0.42 -1.62 4.95
CA PHE A 64 0.53 -0.24 5.39
C PHE A 64 1.30 0.66 4.39
N ALA A 65 2.35 0.15 3.76
CA ALA A 65 3.08 0.92 2.76
C ALA A 65 2.21 1.24 1.53
N ILE A 66 1.35 0.31 1.10
CA ILE A 66 0.35 0.56 0.06
C ILE A 66 -0.65 1.63 0.52
N ILE A 67 -1.18 1.54 1.76
CA ILE A 67 -2.08 2.58 2.31
C ILE A 67 -1.44 3.98 2.22
N MET A 68 -0.18 4.09 2.65
CA MET A 68 0.54 5.37 2.60
C MET A 68 0.82 5.83 1.17
N GLN A 69 0.99 4.92 0.22
CA GLN A 69 1.20 5.26 -1.18
C GLN A 69 -0.09 5.73 -1.87
N GLU A 70 -1.21 5.07 -1.57
CA GLU A 70 -2.49 5.27 -2.28
C GLU A 70 -3.31 6.43 -1.70
N SER A 71 -3.27 6.62 -0.38
CA SER A 71 -4.13 7.59 0.30
C SER A 71 -3.40 8.49 1.30
N THR A 72 -2.08 8.28 1.51
CA THR A 72 -1.36 8.89 2.65
C THR A 72 -2.00 8.51 4.00
N GLY A 73 -2.77 7.42 4.04
CA GLY A 73 -3.55 6.99 5.19
C GLY A 73 -4.86 7.74 5.41
N ASN A 74 -5.29 8.61 4.50
CA ASN A 74 -6.56 9.35 4.61
C ASN A 74 -7.77 8.42 4.55
N VAL A 75 -8.47 8.21 5.67
CA VAL A 75 -9.70 7.38 5.69
C VAL A 75 -10.84 7.96 4.85
N GLY A 76 -10.83 9.28 4.63
CA GLY A 76 -11.80 10.02 3.83
C GLY A 76 -11.33 10.30 2.41
N VAL A 77 -10.33 9.58 1.89
CA VAL A 77 -9.80 9.79 0.54
C VAL A 77 -10.89 9.69 -0.52
N GLN A 78 -10.80 10.53 -1.56
CA GLN A 78 -11.71 10.49 -2.69
C GLN A 78 -11.64 9.16 -3.44
N THR A 79 -12.77 8.72 -3.98
CA THR A 79 -12.82 7.62 -4.95
C THR A 79 -12.22 8.09 -6.27
N THR A 80 -11.32 7.29 -6.85
CA THR A 80 -10.78 7.49 -8.19
C THR A 80 -11.31 6.42 -9.16
N TYR A 81 -10.89 6.48 -10.41
CA TYR A 81 -11.27 5.51 -11.43
C TYR A 81 -10.03 5.02 -12.17
N ASN A 82 -9.94 3.71 -12.41
CA ASN A 82 -8.86 3.14 -13.21
C ASN A 82 -9.08 3.36 -14.72
N GLY A 83 -8.13 2.91 -15.56
CA GLY A 83 -8.20 3.07 -17.01
C GLY A 83 -9.40 2.39 -17.69
N ASP A 84 -9.99 1.39 -17.03
CA ASP A 84 -11.19 0.67 -17.50
C ASP A 84 -12.50 1.29 -16.96
N GLY A 85 -12.40 2.41 -16.23
CA GLY A 85 -13.55 3.14 -15.68
C GLY A 85 -14.15 2.51 -14.42
N HIS A 86 -13.47 1.55 -13.79
CA HIS A 86 -13.91 0.98 -12.53
C HIS A 86 -13.54 1.89 -11.35
N ALA A 87 -14.44 2.00 -10.37
CA ALA A 87 -14.21 2.79 -9.18
C ALA A 87 -13.19 2.13 -8.26
N THR A 88 -12.11 2.85 -7.95
CA THR A 88 -11.12 2.48 -6.96
C THR A 88 -11.28 3.39 -5.75
N ALA A 89 -11.43 2.81 -4.56
CA ALA A 89 -11.79 3.57 -3.36
C ALA A 89 -11.07 3.08 -2.10
N GLY A 90 -11.22 3.86 -1.04
CA GLY A 90 -10.73 3.55 0.30
C GLY A 90 -9.21 3.67 0.44
N LEU A 91 -8.70 3.27 1.61
CA LEU A 91 -7.32 3.50 2.04
C LEU A 91 -6.25 2.96 1.07
N MET A 92 -6.57 1.90 0.32
CA MET A 92 -5.65 1.26 -0.63
C MET A 92 -6.08 1.49 -2.10
N GLN A 93 -7.07 2.36 -2.37
CA GLN A 93 -7.56 2.66 -3.74
C GLN A 93 -7.76 1.39 -4.59
N ALA A 94 -8.49 0.42 -4.05
CA ALA A 94 -8.69 -0.87 -4.72
C ALA A 94 -10.06 -0.93 -5.43
N ASP A 95 -10.10 -1.62 -6.57
CA ASP A 95 -11.35 -1.85 -7.32
C ASP A 95 -12.38 -2.59 -6.44
N GLY A 96 -13.61 -2.07 -6.42
CA GLY A 96 -14.71 -2.62 -5.61
C GLY A 96 -14.57 -2.42 -4.10
N SER A 97 -13.58 -1.68 -3.62
CA SER A 97 -13.46 -1.31 -2.21
C SER A 97 -14.57 -0.32 -1.82
N PRO A 98 -15.10 -0.38 -0.58
CA PRO A 98 -15.87 0.74 -0.05
C PRO A 98 -14.99 2.00 0.07
N GLY A 99 -15.63 3.17 0.07
CA GLY A 99 -14.98 4.46 0.31
C GLY A 99 -15.92 5.38 1.07
N PHE A 100 -15.34 6.32 1.81
CA PHE A 100 -16.08 7.31 2.61
C PHE A 100 -15.58 8.73 2.34
N PRO A 101 -15.68 9.24 1.08
CA PRO A 101 -15.04 10.50 0.70
C PRO A 101 -15.42 11.67 1.62
N GLY A 102 -14.40 12.39 2.11
CA GLY A 102 -14.55 13.56 2.97
C GLY A 102 -14.97 13.26 4.41
N GLN A 103 -15.05 12.00 4.82
CA GLN A 103 -15.42 11.60 6.18
C GLN A 103 -14.20 11.20 7.00
N HIS A 104 -14.22 11.60 8.27
CA HIS A 104 -13.25 11.24 9.32
C HIS A 104 -14.00 10.79 10.56
N GLY A 105 -13.32 10.17 11.53
CA GLY A 105 -13.96 9.55 12.68
C GLY A 105 -14.74 8.28 12.33
N LEU A 106 -14.27 7.51 11.34
CA LEU A 106 -14.92 6.30 10.87
C LEU A 106 -14.81 5.18 11.91
N SER A 107 -15.82 4.31 11.94
CA SER A 107 -15.80 3.13 12.81
C SER A 107 -14.69 2.14 12.42
N GLN A 108 -14.31 1.27 13.37
CA GLN A 108 -13.33 0.21 13.11
C GLN A 108 -13.78 -0.69 11.95
N ASP A 109 -15.07 -1.00 11.83
CA ASP A 109 -15.59 -1.87 10.77
C ASP A 109 -15.47 -1.20 9.39
N GLN A 110 -15.77 0.09 9.29
CA GLN A 110 -15.60 0.84 8.05
C GLN A 110 -14.14 0.85 7.59
N ILE A 111 -13.20 1.17 8.49
CA ILE A 111 -11.76 1.18 8.16
C ILE A 111 -11.28 -0.23 7.81
N THR A 112 -11.66 -1.25 8.59
CA THR A 112 -11.31 -2.64 8.31
C THR A 112 -11.85 -3.09 6.97
N SER A 113 -13.05 -2.68 6.57
CA SER A 113 -13.64 -3.05 5.28
C SER A 113 -12.82 -2.53 4.09
N MET A 114 -12.31 -1.29 4.18
CA MET A 114 -11.44 -0.71 3.14
C MET A 114 -10.11 -1.45 3.05
N VAL A 115 -9.44 -1.65 4.20
CA VAL A 115 -8.14 -2.35 4.25
C VAL A 115 -8.29 -3.80 3.79
N ARG A 116 -9.38 -4.49 4.16
CA ARG A 116 -9.65 -5.87 3.74
C ARG A 116 -9.86 -5.98 2.23
N ALA A 117 -10.59 -5.04 1.63
CA ALA A 117 -10.79 -5.02 0.17
C ALA A 117 -9.45 -4.88 -0.56
N GLY A 118 -8.63 -3.88 -0.20
CA GLY A 118 -7.31 -3.69 -0.80
C GLY A 118 -6.32 -4.83 -0.53
N THR A 119 -6.34 -5.40 0.69
CA THR A 119 -5.47 -6.53 1.03
C THR A 119 -5.85 -7.77 0.22
N ASN A 120 -7.15 -8.04 0.01
CA ASN A 120 -7.59 -9.13 -0.86
C ASN A 120 -7.16 -8.91 -2.32
N HIS A 121 -7.26 -7.67 -2.82
CA HIS A 121 -6.78 -7.34 -4.16
C HIS A 121 -5.28 -7.63 -4.29
N PHE A 122 -4.46 -7.09 -3.38
CA PHE A 122 -3.03 -7.33 -3.38
C PHE A 122 -2.67 -8.81 -3.20
N LYS A 123 -3.44 -9.56 -2.41
CA LYS A 123 -3.28 -11.01 -2.27
C LYS A 123 -3.44 -11.74 -3.61
N GLN A 124 -4.35 -11.31 -4.47
CA GLN A 124 -4.46 -11.86 -5.82
C GLN A 124 -3.21 -11.56 -6.66
N ASN A 125 -2.64 -10.35 -6.56
CA ASN A 125 -1.37 -10.04 -7.23
C ASN A 125 -0.24 -10.93 -6.70
N LEU A 126 -0.14 -11.16 -5.39
CA LEU A 126 0.85 -12.08 -4.83
C LEU A 126 0.69 -13.50 -5.41
N ILE A 127 -0.55 -14.00 -5.52
CA ILE A 127 -0.84 -15.32 -6.09
C ILE A 127 -0.36 -15.43 -7.55
N GLN A 128 -0.50 -14.38 -8.36
CA GLN A 128 -0.01 -14.36 -9.75
C GLN A 128 1.52 -14.58 -9.84
N PHE A 129 2.28 -14.23 -8.79
CA PHE A 129 3.74 -14.38 -8.73
C PHE A 129 4.19 -15.48 -7.74
N GLY A 130 3.33 -16.45 -7.45
CA GLY A 130 3.68 -17.64 -6.68
C GLY A 130 3.41 -17.54 -5.17
N ASN A 131 2.81 -16.45 -4.70
CA ASN A 131 2.30 -16.28 -3.33
C ASN A 131 3.35 -16.44 -2.21
N ALA A 132 4.63 -16.29 -2.53
CA ALA A 132 5.71 -16.42 -1.56
C ALA A 132 5.91 -15.11 -0.78
N ASP A 133 6.18 -15.25 0.52
CA ASP A 133 6.50 -14.13 1.41
C ASP A 133 8.00 -13.80 1.31
N ASN A 134 8.39 -13.20 0.18
CA ASN A 134 9.75 -12.75 -0.09
C ASN A 134 9.77 -11.45 -0.91
N ALA A 135 10.88 -10.71 -0.85
CA ALA A 135 11.04 -9.42 -1.54
C ALA A 135 10.79 -9.51 -3.05
N ASP A 136 11.24 -10.59 -3.70
CA ASP A 136 11.11 -10.75 -5.15
C ASP A 136 9.63 -10.85 -5.58
N THR A 137 8.87 -11.72 -4.93
CA THR A 137 7.44 -11.90 -5.18
C THR A 137 6.66 -10.63 -4.80
N ILE A 138 6.97 -10.01 -3.67
CA ILE A 138 6.28 -8.81 -3.19
C ILE A 138 6.50 -7.62 -4.14
N TYR A 139 7.73 -7.36 -4.59
CA TYR A 139 7.97 -6.22 -5.50
C TYR A 139 7.32 -6.40 -6.88
N LYS A 140 7.27 -7.62 -7.40
CA LYS A 140 6.51 -7.92 -8.64
C LYS A 140 5.01 -7.73 -8.44
N ALA A 141 4.47 -8.21 -7.32
CA ALA A 141 3.06 -8.02 -6.98
C ALA A 141 2.69 -6.54 -6.79
N LEU A 142 3.58 -5.72 -6.23
CA LEU A 142 3.39 -4.26 -6.11
C LEU A 142 3.32 -3.57 -7.47
N ARG A 143 4.14 -3.99 -8.43
CA ARG A 143 4.02 -3.48 -9.80
C ARG A 143 2.68 -3.89 -10.40
N ALA A 144 2.27 -5.16 -10.25
CA ALA A 144 0.97 -5.62 -10.74
C ALA A 144 -0.21 -4.90 -10.08
N TYR A 145 -0.10 -4.56 -8.80
CA TYR A 145 -1.11 -3.76 -8.10
C TYR A 145 -1.28 -2.38 -8.73
N ASN A 146 -0.17 -1.73 -9.09
CA ASN A 146 -0.19 -0.38 -9.67
C ASN A 146 -0.63 -0.33 -11.14
N SER A 147 -0.15 -1.26 -11.97
CA SER A 147 -0.30 -1.19 -13.43
C SER A 147 -1.14 -2.32 -14.04
N GLY A 148 -1.55 -3.32 -13.26
CA GLY A 148 -2.22 -4.53 -13.75
C GLY A 148 -1.35 -5.45 -14.63
N SER A 149 -0.13 -5.03 -14.96
CA SER A 149 0.85 -5.74 -15.79
C SER A 149 2.26 -5.53 -15.24
N VAL A 150 3.20 -6.44 -15.55
CA VAL A 150 4.56 -6.40 -14.99
C VAL A 150 5.61 -6.72 -16.04
N ASP A 151 6.61 -5.84 -16.18
CA ASP A 151 7.90 -6.15 -16.78
C ASP A 151 8.86 -6.59 -15.67
N ALA A 152 9.03 -7.90 -15.49
CA ALA A 152 9.85 -8.44 -14.41
C ALA A 152 11.36 -8.09 -14.54
N SER A 153 11.80 -7.65 -15.72
CA SER A 153 13.17 -7.17 -15.93
C SER A 153 13.36 -5.72 -15.51
N ASN A 154 12.26 -4.96 -15.39
CA ASN A 154 12.28 -3.56 -14.99
C ASN A 154 10.99 -3.15 -14.26
N LEU A 155 10.99 -3.23 -12.94
CA LEU A 155 9.86 -2.83 -12.10
C LEU A 155 9.66 -1.32 -12.04
N SER A 156 10.50 -0.50 -12.68
CA SER A 156 10.26 0.93 -12.89
C SER A 156 9.57 1.25 -14.21
N ASN A 157 9.33 0.23 -15.06
CA ASN A 157 8.47 0.37 -16.22
C ASN A 157 7.02 0.38 -15.73
N GLY A 158 6.40 1.57 -15.66
CA GLY A 158 5.04 1.74 -15.15
C GLY A 158 3.96 1.20 -16.09
N LEU A 159 4.28 0.87 -17.34
CA LEU A 159 3.33 0.31 -18.32
C LEU A 159 2.04 1.15 -18.44
N GLY A 160 2.17 2.49 -18.36
CA GLY A 160 1.05 3.44 -18.40
C GLY A 160 0.59 3.93 -17.03
N ALA A 161 1.05 3.33 -15.94
CA ALA A 161 0.86 3.80 -14.56
C ALA A 161 2.13 4.48 -14.01
N THR A 162 2.16 4.75 -12.70
CA THR A 162 3.25 5.48 -12.03
C THR A 162 4.56 4.69 -12.02
N ASP A 163 5.55 5.14 -12.78
CA ASP A 163 6.87 4.50 -12.88
C ASP A 163 7.57 4.32 -11.51
N SER A 164 7.48 5.29 -10.61
CA SER A 164 8.17 5.26 -9.31
C SER A 164 7.52 4.36 -8.26
N TYR A 165 6.32 3.81 -8.50
CA TYR A 165 5.48 3.16 -7.47
C TYR A 165 6.22 2.16 -6.58
N VAL A 166 6.92 1.19 -7.18
CA VAL A 166 7.65 0.16 -6.42
C VAL A 166 8.83 0.77 -5.66
N SER A 167 9.51 1.78 -6.23
CA SER A 167 10.61 2.50 -5.56
C SER A 167 10.09 3.30 -4.37
N ASP A 168 8.96 3.97 -4.50
CA ASP A 168 8.37 4.77 -3.42
C ASP A 168 7.95 3.88 -2.25
N ILE A 169 7.29 2.75 -2.53
CA ILE A 169 6.95 1.76 -1.50
C ILE A 169 8.20 1.16 -0.86
N ALA A 170 9.25 0.86 -1.64
CA ALA A 170 10.52 0.39 -1.07
C ALA A 170 11.12 1.41 -0.09
N ASN A 171 11.04 2.71 -0.38
CA ASN A 171 11.50 3.74 0.56
C ASN A 171 10.63 3.79 1.83
N ARG A 172 9.31 3.64 1.70
CA ARG A 172 8.39 3.58 2.86
C ARG A 172 8.69 2.38 3.76
N LEU A 173 8.99 1.22 3.18
CA LEU A 173 9.42 0.01 3.91
C LEU A 173 10.75 0.22 4.64
N LEU A 174 11.61 1.12 4.16
CA LEU A 174 12.84 1.55 4.85
C LEU A 174 12.62 2.66 5.89
N GLY A 175 11.36 3.06 6.16
CA GLY A 175 11.03 4.11 7.11
C GLY A 175 11.36 5.52 6.61
N ARG A 176 11.30 5.76 5.30
CA ARG A 176 11.50 7.09 4.70
C ARG A 176 10.15 7.69 4.32
N THR A 177 9.97 8.98 4.58
CA THR A 177 8.82 9.78 4.14
C THR A 177 9.21 10.70 2.98
N PRO A 178 8.32 10.91 1.98
CA PRO A 178 8.56 11.87 0.90
C PRO A 178 8.74 13.30 1.41
#